data_AF-A0A7W0ID58-F1
#
_entry.id   AF-A0A7W0ID58-F1
#
_cell.length_a   1.000
_cell.length_b   1.000
_cell.length_c   1.000
_cell.angle_alpha   90.00
_cell.angle_beta   90.00
_cell.angle_gamma   90.00
#
_symmetry.space_group_name_H-M   'P 1'
#
loop_
_entity.id
_entity.type
_entity.pdbx_description
1 polymer ?
#
loop_
_entity_poly.entity_id
_entity_poly.type
_entity_poly.pdbx_seq_one_letter_code
_entity_poly.pdbx_strand_id
1 'polypeptide(L)' 'MAERKEGVTRRYRGGDFFFSSYSRAGDDCIGVAGYGADASPDGAVAILDSKRQDGPVLEVTQGAWSAFLAYARV' A
#
# COMPACT_ATOMS: atom_id res chain seq x y z
N MET A 1 11.38 10.09 -2.13
CA MET A 1 10.53 10.03 -3.34
C MET A 1 9.85 8.66 -3.35
N ALA A 2 8.66 8.52 -3.92
CA ALA A 2 8.03 7.20 -4.06
C ALA A 2 8.49 6.56 -5.39
N GLU A 3 8.92 5.30 -5.37
CA GLU A 3 9.47 4.60 -6.53
C GLU A 3 8.77 3.26 -6.78
N ARG A 4 8.82 2.76 -8.03
CA ARG A 4 8.33 1.44 -8.39
C ARG A 4 9.42 0.40 -8.17
N LYS A 5 9.03 -0.83 -7.81
CA LYS A 5 9.94 -1.98 -7.68
C LYS A 5 9.73 -2.91 -8.87
N GLU A 6 10.77 -3.16 -9.66
CA GLU A 6 10.69 -3.92 -10.93
C GLU A 6 10.12 -5.35 -10.74
N GLY A 7 10.46 -5.99 -9.62
CA GLY A 7 9.94 -7.32 -9.26
C GLY A 7 8.49 -7.36 -8.79
N VAL A 8 7.80 -6.22 -8.69
CA VAL A 8 6.39 -6.13 -8.28
C VAL A 8 5.56 -5.71 -9.48
N THR A 9 4.93 -6.69 -10.13
CA THR A 9 4.09 -6.50 -11.33
C THR A 9 2.60 -6.32 -11.03
N ARG A 10 2.21 -6.48 -9.75
CA ARG A 10 0.82 -6.36 -9.31
C ARG A 10 0.34 -4.92 -9.41
N ARG A 11 -0.95 -4.77 -9.70
CA ARG A 11 -1.64 -3.48 -9.80
C ARG A 11 -2.91 -3.49 -8.97
N TYR A 12 -3.30 -2.32 -8.49
CA TYR A 12 -4.55 -2.12 -7.77
C TYR A 12 -5.47 -1.20 -8.58
N ARG A 13 -6.58 -1.76 -9.06
CA ARG A 13 -7.58 -1.04 -9.88
C ARG A 13 -6.98 -0.29 -11.08
N GLY A 14 -5.90 -0.82 -11.64
CA GLY A 14 -5.16 -0.22 -12.76
C GLY A 14 -3.96 0.64 -12.35
N GLY A 15 -3.88 1.07 -11.09
CA GLY A 15 -2.75 1.83 -10.53
C GLY A 15 -1.56 0.94 -10.12
N ASP A 16 -0.36 1.50 -10.24
CA ASP A 16 0.88 0.84 -9.81
C ASP A 16 1.10 0.99 -8.28
N PHE A 17 1.80 0.03 -7.69
CA PHE A 17 2.28 0.15 -6.32
C PHE A 17 3.58 0.95 -6.25
N PHE A 18 3.64 1.85 -5.28
CA PHE A 18 4.80 2.67 -4.99
C PHE A 18 5.38 2.36 -3.62
N PHE A 19 6.68 2.50 -3.53
CA PHE A 19 7.50 2.17 -2.39
C PHE A 19 8.29 3.40 -1.95
N SER A 20 8.54 3.53 -0.65
CA SER A 20 9.28 4.67 -0.13
C SER A 20 10.77 4.51 -0.40
N SER A 21 11.41 5.42 -1.14
CA SER A 21 12.86 5.38 -1.33
C SER A 21 13.67 5.49 -0.03
N TYR A 22 13.04 5.91 1.08
CA TYR A 22 13.68 5.99 2.39
C TYR A 22 13.96 4.62 3.01
N SER A 23 13.20 3.59 2.66
CA SER A 23 13.35 2.24 3.22
C SER A 23 14.26 1.34 2.39
N ARG A 24 15.01 1.89 1.42
CA ARG A 24 15.76 1.10 0.42
C ARG A 24 16.81 0.20 1.04
N ALA A 25 17.48 0.66 2.10
CA ALA A 25 18.40 -0.17 2.89
C ALA A 25 17.71 -1.37 3.57
N GLY A 26 16.39 -1.29 3.78
CA GLY A 26 15.51 -2.35 4.26
C GLY A 26 14.68 -3.02 3.17
N ASP A 27 15.10 -2.91 1.90
CA ASP A 27 14.50 -3.58 0.73
C ASP A 27 13.04 -3.19 0.43
N ASP A 28 12.55 -2.06 0.96
CA ASP A 28 11.27 -1.48 0.57
C ASP A 28 10.10 -2.49 0.57
N CYS A 29 9.87 -3.09 1.72
CA CYS A 29 8.97 -4.25 1.83
C CYS A 29 7.50 -3.91 1.57
N ILE A 30 7.08 -2.65 1.78
CA ILE A 30 5.66 -2.26 1.75
C ILE A 30 5.38 -1.37 0.55
N GLY A 31 4.44 -1.82 -0.29
CA GLY A 31 3.94 -1.05 -1.42
C GLY A 31 2.58 -0.48 -1.12
N VAL A 32 2.32 0.75 -1.60
CA VAL A 32 1.01 1.41 -1.50
C VAL A 32 0.47 1.81 -2.88
N ALA A 33 -0.86 1.70 -3.06
CA ALA A 33 -1.58 2.14 -4.25
C ALA A 33 -2.98 2.66 -3.87
N GLY A 34 -3.75 3.15 -4.84
CA GLY A 34 -5.13 3.60 -4.59
C GLY A 34 -5.25 5.01 -4.01
N TYR A 35 -4.30 5.90 -4.33
CA TYR A 35 -4.28 7.30 -3.92
C TYR A 35 -4.07 8.22 -5.12
N GLY A 36 -4.37 9.51 -4.97
CA GLY A 36 -4.23 10.49 -6.05
C GLY A 36 -5.18 10.21 -7.21
N ALA A 37 -4.65 10.13 -8.44
CA ALA A 37 -5.44 9.90 -9.65
C ALA A 37 -6.07 8.49 -9.70
N ASP A 38 -5.48 7.52 -9.01
CA ASP A 38 -5.96 6.12 -8.95
C ASP A 38 -6.79 5.85 -7.69
N ALA A 39 -7.28 6.90 -7.02
CA ALA A 39 -8.01 6.77 -5.77
C ALA A 39 -9.29 5.95 -5.93
N SER A 40 -9.51 5.04 -4.98
CA SER A 40 -10.78 4.31 -4.90
C SER A 40 -11.94 5.27 -4.57
N PRO A 41 -13.17 5.02 -5.07
CA PRO A 41 -14.35 5.83 -4.72
C PRO A 41 -14.64 5.91 -3.21
N ASP A 42 -14.27 4.87 -2.46
CA ASP A 42 -14.40 4.80 -1.00
C ASP A 42 -13.16 5.34 -0.25
N GLY A 43 -12.16 5.85 -0.98
CA GLY A 43 -10.91 6.35 -0.42
C GLY A 43 -9.99 5.26 0.15
N ALA A 44 -10.20 3.99 -0.19
CA ALA A 44 -9.35 2.90 0.26
C ALA A 44 -7.93 2.96 -0.34
N VAL A 45 -6.94 2.81 0.53
CA VAL A 45 -5.53 2.64 0.17
C VAL A 45 -5.22 1.15 0.16
N ALA A 46 -4.65 0.66 -0.94
CA ALA A 46 -4.18 -0.71 -1.07
C ALA A 46 -2.75 -0.84 -0.57
N ILE A 47 -2.47 -1.88 0.21
CA ILE A 47 -1.17 -2.18 0.80
C ILE A 47 -0.78 -3.62 0.43
N LEU A 48 0.46 -3.83 0.01
CA LEU A 48 1.03 -5.17 -0.19
C LEU A 48 2.43 -5.32 0.40
N ASP A 49 2.83 -6.57 0.58
CA ASP A 49 4.21 -6.98 0.91
C ASP A 49 4.94 -7.41 -0.38
N SER A 50 6.02 -6.71 -0.73
CA SER A 50 6.80 -6.97 -1.95
C SER A 50 7.53 -8.32 -1.93
N LYS A 51 7.72 -8.91 -0.75
CA LYS A 51 8.37 -10.22 -0.58
C LYS A 51 7.40 -11.38 -0.74
N ARG A 52 6.10 -11.11 -0.75
CA ARG A 52 5.04 -12.12 -0.91
C ARG A 52 4.22 -11.82 -2.15
N GLN A 53 4.73 -12.26 -3.30
CA GLN A 53 4.10 -12.02 -4.60
C GLN A 53 2.63 -12.51 -4.64
N ASP A 54 2.36 -13.67 -4.05
CA ASP A 54 0.99 -14.24 -3.99
C ASP A 54 0.23 -13.87 -2.71
N GLY A 55 0.76 -12.94 -1.91
CA GLY A 55 0.13 -12.50 -0.67
C GLY A 55 -1.11 -11.64 -0.90
N PRO A 56 -1.99 -11.51 0.11
CA PRO A 56 -3.16 -10.64 0.01
C PRO A 56 -2.75 -9.17 -0.18
N VAL A 57 -3.58 -8.43 -0.89
CA VAL A 57 -3.58 -6.95 -0.83
C VAL A 57 -4.57 -6.55 0.26
N LEU A 58 -4.13 -5.71 1.19
CA LEU A 58 -4.98 -5.15 2.23
C LEU A 58 -5.55 -3.82 1.73
N GLU A 59 -6.87 -3.69 1.68
CA GLU A 59 -7.55 -2.42 1.39
C GLU A 59 -7.95 -1.78 2.71
N VAL A 60 -7.43 -0.58 2.97
CA VAL A 60 -7.66 0.15 4.22
C VAL A 60 -8.38 1.45 3.90
N THR A 61 -9.63 1.55 4.36
CA THR A 61 -10.38 2.82 4.32
C THR A 61 -9.96 3.73 5.47
N GLN A 62 -10.22 5.04 5.34
CA GLN A 62 -9.98 5.99 6.42
C GLN A 62 -10.71 5.61 7.72
N GLY A 63 -11.95 5.11 7.60
CA GLY A 63 -12.73 4.66 8.76
C GLY A 63 -12.11 3.46 9.46
N ALA A 64 -11.68 2.44 8.68
CA ALA A 64 -11.02 1.26 9.23
C ALA A 64 -9.70 1.61 9.93
N TRP A 65 -8.89 2.49 9.33
CA TRP A 65 -7.66 2.98 9.97
C TRP A 65 -7.93 3.73 11.27
N SER A 66 -8.95 4.58 11.30
CA SER A 66 -9.33 5.33 12.49
C SER A 66 -9.78 4.40 13.62
N ALA A 67 -10.58 3.38 13.31
CA ALA A 67 -11.00 2.36 14.25
C ALA A 67 -9.81 1.54 14.78
N PHE A 68 -8.88 1.14 13.89
CA PHE A 68 -7.65 0.46 14.27
C PHE A 68 -6.81 1.29 15.24
N LEU A 69 -6.61 2.58 14.97
CA LEU A 69 -5.87 3.46 15.87
C LEU A 69 -6.58 3.64 17.23
N ALA A 70 -7.90 3.74 17.25
CA ALA A 70 -8.65 3.79 18.51
C ALA A 70 -8.44 2.51 19.34
N TYR A 71 -8.44 1.34 18.68
CA TYR A 71 -8.13 0.06 19.31
C TYR A 71 -6.67 -0.05 19.75
N ALA A 72 -5.70 0.38 18.94
CA ALA A 72 -4.27 0.15 19.18
C ALA A 72 -3.61 1.15 20.14
N ARG A 73 -4.32 2.21 20.55
CA ARG A 73 -3.87 3.23 21.51
C ARG A 73 -3.92 2.78 22.98
N VAL A 74 -4.10 1.49 23.24
CA VAL A 74 -4.11 0.91 24.61
C VAL A 74 -2.75 1.03 25.27
#